data_AF-A0A2R7T4A2-F1
#
_entry.id   AF-A0A2R7T4A2-F1
#
_cell.length_a   1.000
_cell.length_b   1.000
_cell.length_c   1.000
_cell.angle_alpha   90.00
_cell.angle_beta   90.00
_cell.angle_gamma   90.00
#
_symmetry.space_group_name_H-M   'P 1'
#
loop_
_entity.id
_entity.type
_entity.pdbx_description
1 polymer ?
#
loop_
_entity_poly.entity_id
_entity_poly.type
_entity_poly.pdbx_seq_one_letter_code
_entity_poly.pdbx_strand_id
1 'polypeptide(L)'
;MPAHAARPCPSCRASMQLQRLPGVYGGEVELDLCFGCQGLWFDHMENLKLAPAAIALLFKTLHEHRDARQQPLADRMSCPECRGALAQGFDVVRSGRYITHRCESRHGRFSSFASFMIEKGFVRQLT
;
A
#
# COMPACT_ATOMS: atom_id res chain seq x y z
N MET A 1 13.05 -16.22 -13.83
CA MET A 1 12.57 -15.10 -13.01
C MET A 1 11.92 -15.72 -11.78
N PRO A 2 12.47 -15.63 -10.56
CA PRO A 2 11.78 -16.21 -9.42
C PRO A 2 10.48 -15.44 -9.25
N ALA A 3 9.36 -16.14 -9.31
CA ALA A 3 8.07 -15.58 -8.96
C ALA A 3 8.12 -15.25 -7.46
N HIS A 4 8.15 -13.97 -7.11
CA HIS A 4 7.88 -13.56 -5.74
C HIS A 4 6.55 -14.20 -5.33
N ALA A 5 6.58 -15.02 -4.28
CA ALA A 5 5.39 -15.72 -3.81
C ALA A 5 4.30 -14.70 -3.49
N ALA A 6 3.10 -14.90 -4.02
CA ALA A 6 1.99 -13.98 -3.80
C ALA A 6 1.70 -13.87 -2.29
N ARG A 7 2.01 -12.71 -1.71
CA ARG A 7 1.81 -12.46 -0.29
C ARG A 7 0.31 -12.32 0.02
N PRO A 8 -0.18 -12.84 1.15
CA PRO A 8 -1.55 -12.61 1.57
C PRO A 8 -1.72 -11.17 2.07
N CYS A 9 -2.82 -10.53 1.68
CA CYS A 9 -3.13 -9.18 2.13
C CYS A 9 -3.30 -9.13 3.66
N PRO A 10 -2.66 -8.18 4.36
CA PRO A 10 -2.83 -8.02 5.81
C PRO A 10 -4.26 -7.81 6.29
N SER A 11 -5.11 -7.27 5.40
CA SER A 11 -6.49 -6.89 5.68
C SER A 11 -7.47 -8.01 5.26
N CYS A 12 -7.62 -8.26 3.96
CA CYS A 12 -8.62 -9.20 3.46
C CYS A 12 -8.08 -10.62 3.18
N ARG A 13 -6.78 -10.87 3.42
CA ARG A 13 -6.08 -12.13 3.13
C ARG A 13 -6.09 -12.59 1.67
N ALA A 14 -6.65 -11.80 0.74
CA ALA A 14 -6.56 -12.06 -0.68
C ALA A 14 -5.10 -11.99 -1.16
N SER A 15 -4.78 -12.71 -2.24
CA SER A 15 -3.46 -12.65 -2.85
C SER A 15 -3.14 -11.24 -3.35
N MET A 16 -1.98 -10.73 -2.95
CA MET A 16 -1.46 -9.47 -3.45
C MET A 16 -0.66 -9.70 -4.73
N GLN A 17 -0.69 -8.70 -5.62
CA GLN A 17 0.05 -8.71 -6.87
C GLN A 17 1.19 -7.70 -6.80
N LEU A 18 2.41 -8.17 -7.06
CA LEU A 18 3.59 -7.35 -7.15
C LEU A 18 3.50 -6.39 -8.35
N GLN A 19 3.65 -5.10 -8.10
CA GLN A 19 3.73 -4.03 -9.09
C GLN A 19 5.15 -3.48 -9.11
N ARG A 20 5.76 -3.42 -10.28
CA ARG A 20 7.06 -2.76 -10.48
C ARG A 20 6.80 -1.33 -10.93
N LEU A 21 7.21 -0.39 -10.10
CA LEU A 21 6.89 1.03 -10.25
C LEU A 21 8.17 1.87 -10.30
N PRO A 22 8.18 2.99 -11.03
CA PRO A 22 9.34 3.85 -11.10
C PRO A 22 9.65 4.52 -9.75
N GLY A 23 10.92 4.51 -9.38
CA GLY A 23 11.43 5.14 -8.18
C GLY A 23 12.04 6.54 -8.43
N VAL A 24 12.07 7.39 -7.40
CA VAL A 24 12.56 8.78 -7.44
C VAL A 24 14.00 8.87 -7.92
N TYR A 25 14.83 7.86 -7.60
CA TYR A 25 16.25 7.84 -7.92
C TYR A 25 16.58 7.08 -9.22
N GLY A 26 15.62 6.93 -10.13
CA GLY A 26 15.84 6.27 -11.43
C GLY A 26 15.92 4.73 -11.37
N GLY A 27 15.56 4.12 -10.24
CA GLY A 27 15.39 2.67 -10.11
C GLY A 27 13.93 2.24 -10.17
N GLU A 28 13.67 0.94 -10.03
CA GLU A 28 12.32 0.41 -9.81
C GLU A 28 12.11 0.11 -8.33
N VAL A 29 10.87 0.25 -7.90
CA VAL A 29 10.36 -0.10 -6.58
C VAL A 29 9.32 -1.18 -6.79
N GLU A 30 9.46 -2.31 -6.13
CA GLU A 30 8.42 -3.32 -6.14
C GLU A 30 7.38 -2.93 -5.05
N LEU A 31 6.12 -3.26 -5.27
CA LEU A 31 5.06 -2.93 -4.33
C LEU A 31 3.95 -3.94 -4.45
N ASP A 32 3.52 -4.51 -3.34
CA ASP A 32 2.39 -5.41 -3.34
C ASP A 32 1.07 -4.61 -3.30
N LEU A 33 0.22 -4.83 -4.30
CA LEU A 33 -1.11 -4.25 -4.42
C LEU A 33 -2.18 -5.33 -4.24
N CYS A 34 -3.14 -5.07 -3.38
CA CYS A 34 -4.35 -5.87 -3.23
C CYS A 34 -5.53 -5.21 -3.94
N PHE A 35 -6.07 -5.84 -4.98
CA PHE A 35 -7.27 -5.34 -5.67
C PHE A 35 -8.56 -5.52 -4.87
N GLY A 36 -8.61 -6.51 -3.98
CA GLY A 36 -9.81 -6.79 -3.18
C GLY A 36 -10.17 -5.68 -2.20
N CYS A 37 -9.18 -5.10 -1.51
CA CYS A 37 -9.40 -4.01 -0.54
C CYS A 37 -8.64 -2.72 -0.90
N GLN A 38 -8.06 -2.65 -2.11
CA GLN A 38 -7.23 -1.53 -2.58
C GLN A 38 -6.12 -1.16 -1.59
N GLY A 39 -5.53 -2.19 -0.99
CA GLY A 39 -4.47 -2.08 0.01
C GLY A 39 -3.09 -2.15 -0.64
N LEU A 40 -2.17 -1.33 -0.15
CA LEU A 40 -0.77 -1.29 -0.55
C LEU A 40 0.09 -1.82 0.60
N TRP A 41 1.02 -2.72 0.30
CA TRP A 41 2.02 -3.19 1.25
C TRP A 41 3.41 -2.77 0.77
N PHE A 42 4.13 -2.08 1.65
CA PHE A 42 5.47 -1.56 1.43
C PHE A 42 6.46 -2.34 2.28
N ASP A 43 7.43 -3.01 1.67
CA ASP A 43 8.50 -3.65 2.42
C ASP A 43 9.47 -2.62 3.02
N HIS A 44 10.24 -3.05 4.02
CA HIS A 44 11.17 -2.20 4.77
C HIS A 44 12.10 -1.36 3.88
N MET A 45 12.51 -1.90 2.72
CA MET A 45 13.46 -1.27 1.80
C MET A 45 12.84 -0.33 0.76
N GLU A 46 11.51 -0.32 0.64
CA GLU A 46 10.78 0.33 -0.48
C GLU A 46 10.02 1.59 -0.06
N ASN A 47 9.95 1.80 1.25
CA ASN A 47 9.07 2.72 1.97
C ASN A 47 9.05 4.19 1.46
N LEU A 48 10.11 4.70 0.84
CA LEU A 48 10.22 6.15 0.51
C LEU A 48 10.70 6.48 -0.91
N LYS A 49 10.66 5.52 -1.84
CA LYS A 49 11.29 5.73 -3.16
C LYS A 49 10.33 5.87 -4.32
N LEU A 50 9.00 5.89 -4.17
CA LEU A 50 8.08 5.99 -5.32
C LEU A 50 8.14 7.36 -6.02
N ALA A 51 8.41 7.36 -7.32
CA ALA A 51 8.35 8.56 -8.15
C ALA A 51 6.90 9.04 -8.34
N PRO A 52 6.66 10.33 -8.64
CA PRO A 52 5.33 10.82 -8.99
C PRO A 52 4.67 10.03 -10.14
N ALA A 53 5.46 9.57 -11.12
CA ALA A 53 4.97 8.74 -12.22
C ALA A 53 4.39 7.39 -11.75
N ALA A 54 4.88 6.84 -10.63
CA ALA A 54 4.34 5.61 -10.07
C ALA A 54 2.90 5.77 -9.58
N ILE A 55 2.53 6.96 -9.13
CA ILE A 55 1.18 7.25 -8.64
C ILE A 55 0.19 7.18 -9.82
N ALA A 56 0.54 7.74 -10.97
CA ALA A 56 -0.28 7.65 -12.17
C ALA A 56 -0.45 6.20 -12.65
N LEU A 57 0.61 5.39 -12.57
CA LEU A 57 0.55 3.96 -12.89
C LEU A 57 -0.35 3.20 -11.92
N LEU A 58 -0.20 3.42 -10.60
CA LEU A 58 -1.06 2.82 -9.59
C LEU A 58 -2.55 3.14 -9.82
N PHE A 59 -2.85 4.39 -10.17
CA PHE A 59 -4.21 4.79 -10.55
C PHE A 59 -4.74 4.03 -11.74
N LYS A 60 -3.94 3.92 -12.80
CA LYS A 60 -4.31 3.19 -14.01
C LYS A 60 -4.60 1.73 -13.68
N THR A 61 -3.70 1.07 -12.95
CA THR A 61 -3.84 -0.32 -12.52
C THR A 61 -5.09 -0.53 -11.66
N LEU A 62 -5.37 0.36 -10.70
CA LEU A 62 -6.59 0.27 -9.90
C LEU A 62 -7.87 0.52 -10.71
N HIS A 63 -7.82 1.42 -11.69
CA HIS A 63 -8.94 1.70 -12.58
C HIS A 63 -9.25 0.52 -13.50
N GLU A 64 -8.23 -0.17 -14.01
CA GLU A 64 -8.39 -1.40 -14.80
C GLU A 64 -9.08 -2.51 -14.01
N HIS A 65 -8.89 -2.52 -12.69
CA HIS A 65 -9.51 -3.47 -11.76
C HIS A 65 -10.71 -2.87 -10.99
N ARG A 66 -11.33 -1.78 -11.48
CA ARG A 66 -12.44 -1.09 -10.79
C ARG A 66 -13.68 -1.96 -10.59
N ASP A 67 -13.90 -2.94 -11.46
CA ASP A 67 -15.06 -3.84 -11.42
C ASP A 67 -14.87 -4.95 -10.37
N ALA A 68 -13.70 -5.06 -9.75
CA ALA A 68 -13.46 -5.96 -8.64
C ALA A 68 -14.27 -5.54 -7.41
N ARG A 69 -14.92 -6.51 -6.76
CA ARG A 69 -15.74 -6.28 -5.57
C ARG A 69 -14.86 -5.76 -4.43
N GLN A 70 -15.06 -4.48 -4.08
CA GLN A 70 -14.31 -3.84 -2.99
C GLN A 70 -14.77 -4.39 -1.65
N GLN A 71 -13.82 -4.94 -0.89
CA GLN A 71 -13.99 -5.41 0.47
C GLN A 71 -13.57 -4.32 1.45
N PRO A 72 -14.29 -4.15 2.57
CA PRO A 72 -13.89 -3.22 3.60
C PRO A 72 -12.54 -3.63 4.20
N LEU A 73 -11.80 -2.66 4.72
CA LEU A 73 -10.58 -2.92 5.47
C LEU A 73 -10.91 -3.63 6.78
N ALA A 74 -10.12 -4.64 7.15
CA ALA A 74 -10.27 -5.33 8.41
C ALA A 74 -9.82 -4.46 9.59
N ASP A 75 -10.52 -4.54 10.72
CA ASP A 75 -10.14 -3.85 11.97
C ASP A 75 -8.81 -4.34 12.54
N ARG A 76 -8.46 -5.60 12.28
CA ARG A 76 -7.22 -6.23 12.72
C ARG A 76 -6.44 -6.70 11.51
N MET A 77 -5.25 -6.13 11.36
CA MET A 77 -4.33 -6.48 10.27
C MET A 77 -3.11 -7.22 10.82
N SER A 78 -2.67 -8.25 10.10
CA SER A 78 -1.52 -9.07 10.48
C SER A 78 -0.42 -8.98 9.44
N CYS A 79 0.83 -8.90 9.89
CA CYS A 79 1.99 -8.91 9.02
C CYS A 79 2.05 -10.22 8.21
N PRO A 80 2.26 -10.18 6.88
CA PRO A 80 2.34 -11.40 6.07
C PRO A 80 3.59 -12.23 6.41
N GLU A 81 4.66 -11.59 6.90
CA GLU A 81 5.93 -12.23 7.22
C GLU A 81 5.93 -12.84 8.63
N CYS A 82 5.75 -12.03 9.68
CA CYS A 82 5.83 -12.51 11.06
C CYS A 82 4.48 -12.87 11.70
N ARG A 83 3.36 -12.64 11.00
CA ARG A 83 1.98 -12.85 11.49
C ARG A 83 1.59 -12.02 12.73
N GLY A 84 2.48 -11.17 13.23
CA GLY A 84 2.21 -10.23 14.32
C GLY A 84 1.16 -9.20 13.92
N ALA A 85 0.43 -8.68 14.90
CA ALA A 85 -0.53 -7.59 14.69
C ALA A 85 0.20 -6.33 14.21
N LEU A 86 -0.35 -5.66 13.21
CA LEU A 86 0.18 -4.37 12.76
C LEU A 86 -0.34 -3.27 13.70
N ALA A 87 0.59 -2.43 14.17
CA ALA A 87 0.24 -1.25 14.95
C ALA A 87 -0.35 -0.19 14.02
N GLN A 88 -1.62 0.15 14.24
CA GLN A 88 -2.27 1.26 13.56
C GLN A 88 -1.73 2.59 14.09
N GLY A 89 -1.23 3.43 13.20
CA GLY A 89 -0.79 4.80 13.48
C GLY A 89 -1.48 5.80 12.57
N PHE A 90 -1.44 7.07 12.98
CA PHE A 90 -1.88 8.20 12.17
C PHE A 90 -0.68 9.08 11.88
N ASP A 91 -0.37 9.26 10.61
CA ASP A 91 0.64 10.23 10.17
C ASP A 91 -0.05 11.51 9.72
N VAL A 92 0.65 12.63 9.86
CA VAL A 92 0.16 13.97 9.49
C VAL A 92 1.01 14.51 8.35
N VAL A 93 0.36 14.94 7.28
CA VAL A 93 0.95 15.66 6.15
C VAL A 93 0.26 17.00 5.98
N ARG A 94 0.84 17.89 5.17
CA ARG A 94 0.25 19.20 4.86
C ARG A 94 -1.17 19.11 4.31
N SER A 95 -1.53 18.00 3.66
CA SER A 95 -2.83 17.72 3.04
C SER A 95 -3.86 17.07 3.98
N GLY A 96 -3.47 16.63 5.18
CA GLY A 96 -4.38 15.98 6.13
C GLY A 96 -3.71 14.90 6.97
N ARG A 97 -4.52 14.11 7.69
CA ARG A 97 -4.08 12.94 8.44
C ARG A 97 -4.39 11.67 7.65
N TYR A 98 -3.49 10.70 7.64
CA TYR A 98 -3.73 9.40 7.01
C TYR A 98 -3.37 8.24 7.95
N ILE A 99 -4.01 7.09 7.71
CA ILE A 99 -3.83 5.90 8.53
C ILE A 99 -2.75 5.03 7.89
N THR A 100 -1.83 4.52 8.71
CA THR A 100 -0.88 3.50 8.29
C THR A 100 -0.80 2.41 9.35
N HIS A 101 -0.54 1.18 8.93
CA HIS A 101 -0.36 0.06 9.83
C HIS A 101 1.07 -0.46 9.70
N ARG A 102 1.85 -0.38 10.77
CA ARG A 102 3.28 -0.69 10.75
C ARG A 102 3.55 -1.97 11.54
N CYS A 103 4.44 -2.82 11.02
CA CYS A 103 4.92 -3.97 11.77
C CYS A 103 5.99 -3.53 12.77
N GLU A 104 5.86 -3.89 14.05
CA GLU A 104 6.86 -3.59 15.09
C GLU A 104 8.22 -4.24 14.80
N SER A 105 8.21 -5.42 14.18
CA SER A 105 9.41 -6.12 13.70
C SER A 105 10.00 -5.50 12.42
N ARG A 106 9.47 -4.36 11.95
CA ARG A 106 9.96 -3.58 10.81
C ARG A 106 9.96 -4.29 9.45
N HIS A 107 9.20 -5.38 9.27
CA HIS A 107 9.08 -6.06 7.97
C HIS A 107 8.52 -5.14 6.87
N GLY A 108 7.56 -4.28 7.22
CA GLY A 108 6.91 -3.38 6.26
C GLY A 108 5.80 -2.54 6.88
N ARG A 109 5.11 -1.78 6.04
CA ARG A 109 3.86 -1.07 6.39
C ARG A 109 2.76 -1.36 5.38
N PHE A 110 1.54 -1.39 5.88
CA PHE A 110 0.32 -1.38 5.09
C PHE A 110 -0.28 0.03 5.06
N SER A 111 -0.78 0.43 3.90
CA SER A 111 -1.55 1.66 3.70
C SER A 111 -2.70 1.38 2.74
N SER A 112 -3.86 2.00 2.97
CA SER A 112 -4.92 1.99 1.94
C SER A 112 -4.55 2.93 0.81
N PHE A 113 -5.05 2.67 -0.41
CA PHE A 113 -4.84 3.59 -1.53
C PHE A 113 -5.32 5.01 -1.22
N ALA A 114 -6.46 5.16 -0.55
CA ALA A 114 -6.96 6.46 -0.10
C ALA A 114 -5.99 7.17 0.88
N SER A 115 -5.41 6.43 1.84
CA SER A 115 -4.41 6.99 2.76
C SER A 115 -3.13 7.40 2.05
N PHE A 116 -2.68 6.61 1.07
CA PHE A 116 -1.53 6.94 0.22
C PHE A 116 -1.78 8.19 -0.64
N MET A 117 -3.00 8.36 -1.14
CA MET A 117 -3.41 9.55 -1.89
C MET A 117 -3.39 10.84 -1.07
N ILE A 118 -3.76 10.75 0.21
CA ILE A 118 -3.63 11.84 1.18
C ILE A 118 -2.14 12.09 1.47
N GLU A 119 -1.34 11.05 1.72
CA GLU A 119 0.11 11.15 1.97
C GLU A 119 0.82 11.96 0.86
N LYS A 120 0.51 11.67 -0.40
CA LYS A 120 1.12 12.33 -1.56
C LYS A 120 0.53 13.69 -1.91
N GLY A 121 -0.47 14.16 -1.15
CA GLY A 121 -1.07 15.48 -1.31
C GLY A 121 -1.95 15.65 -2.54
N PHE A 122 -2.31 14.55 -3.22
CA PHE A 122 -3.22 14.59 -4.38
C PHE A 122 -4.67 14.75 -3.98
N VAL A 123 -5.04 14.31 -2.76
CA VAL A 123 -6.34 14.57 -2.16
C VAL A 123 -6.13 15.52 -1.00
N ARG A 124 -6.76 16.69 -1.08
CA ARG A 124 -6.90 17.61 0.05
C ARG A 124 -8.24 17.27 0.71
N GLN A 125 -8.24 16.95 2.00
CA GLN A 125 -9.51 16.82 2.72
C GLN A 125 -10.20 18.19 2.66
N LEU A 126 -11.41 18.21 2.11
CA LEU A 126 -12.32 19.35 2.22
C LEU A 126 -12.85 19.32 3.64
N THR A 127 -12.18 20.06 4.52
CA THR A 127 -12.65 20.36 5.88
C THR A 127 -13.57 21.56 5.86
#